data_AF-A0A7W8NDB3-F1
#
_entry.id   AF-A0A7W8NDB3-F1
#
_cell.length_a   1.000
_cell.length_b   1.000
_cell.length_c   1.000
_cell.angle_alpha   90.00
_cell.angle_beta   90.00
_cell.angle_gamma   90.00
#
_symmetry.space_group_name_H-M   'P 1'
#
loop_
_entity.id
_entity.type
_entity.pdbx_description
1 polymer ?
#
loop_
_entity_poly.entity_id
_entity_poly.type
_entity_poly.pdbx_seq_one_letter_code
_entity_poly.pdbx_strand_id
1 'polypeptide(L)'
;MDDKYTVTVYLAAPGTPLVNEPPGTTSGPGHMFYTTSNGHDTPKSFGFAPIQHGSMDGPGGITIDDNINYKDPIYSRTMEVSKAQYDKLNEFGAHPEKFGFDKYYKDVRHNCVDFTWAGLNHAGIERQNHADITLPGAPLGPSVRLPLPGHGEGKSALRPAENVDDVKSIKDPVPGSPLNSSHSNPMPAHRSVLQHLLSEQQLNDPKHPDYAMYQQARAGVGKIDAEHGRTPTIHSDNLAASLVVSARAGGLNQIDHVMVGSDGSRIFAMEGQIKAGHGLDGKMVYVETMQGLNTPVNQSSANWPQAMQQGQQVQAQAQQQQVAQVQQQAPTQQPGAVMG
;
A
#
# COMPACT_ATOMS: atom_id res chain seq x y z
N MET A 1 -7.99 -41.72 -8.26
CA MET A 1 -8.42 -40.43 -8.82
C MET A 1 -7.16 -39.60 -8.86
N ASP A 2 -6.81 -39.03 -10.01
CA ASP A 2 -5.64 -38.16 -10.09
C ASP A 2 -5.91 -36.92 -9.23
N ASP A 3 -4.96 -36.56 -8.38
CA ASP A 3 -5.02 -35.35 -7.56
C ASP A 3 -5.23 -34.14 -8.47
N LYS A 4 -6.20 -33.30 -8.11
CA LYS A 4 -6.46 -32.04 -8.83
C LYS A 4 -6.00 -30.87 -8.00
N TYR A 5 -5.15 -30.04 -8.60
CA TYR A 5 -4.57 -28.89 -7.91
C TYR A 5 -5.20 -27.60 -8.42
N THR A 6 -5.47 -26.68 -7.50
CA THR A 6 -6.01 -25.36 -7.84
C THR A 6 -5.24 -24.25 -7.15
N VAL A 7 -5.29 -23.08 -7.79
CA VAL A 7 -4.99 -21.80 -7.16
C VAL A 7 -6.23 -20.92 -7.20
N THR A 8 -6.55 -20.24 -6.09
CA THR A 8 -7.61 -19.23 -6.06
C THR A 8 -6.99 -17.89 -5.70
N VAL A 9 -7.13 -16.90 -6.58
CA VAL A 9 -6.66 -15.52 -6.34
C VAL A 9 -7.82 -14.69 -5.82
N TYR A 10 -7.62 -13.96 -4.73
CA TYR A 10 -8.64 -13.13 -4.07
C TYR A 10 -8.23 -11.66 -4.11
N LEU A 11 -9.22 -10.80 -4.36
CA LEU A 11 -9.06 -9.34 -4.39
C LEU A 11 -10.14 -8.75 -3.47
N ALA A 12 -9.70 -8.25 -2.32
CA ALA A 12 -10.53 -7.53 -1.36
C ALA A 12 -10.43 -6.02 -1.62
N ALA A 13 -11.56 -5.32 -1.54
CA ALA A 13 -11.61 -3.88 -1.71
C ALA A 13 -11.42 -3.15 -0.36
N PRO A 14 -11.10 -1.84 -0.39
CA PRO A 14 -11.34 -0.95 0.73
C PRO A 14 -12.75 -1.13 1.30
N GLY A 15 -12.85 -1.33 2.61
CA GLY A 15 -14.13 -1.60 3.29
C GLY A 15 -14.53 -3.07 3.37
N THR A 16 -13.74 -4.01 2.81
CA THR A 16 -14.00 -5.45 2.98
C THR A 16 -13.92 -5.82 4.48
N PRO A 17 -14.95 -6.46 5.07
CA PRO A 17 -14.95 -6.83 6.48
C PRO A 17 -13.84 -7.82 6.87
N LEU A 18 -13.25 -7.62 8.04
CA LEU A 18 -12.24 -8.50 8.63
C LEU A 18 -12.86 -9.28 9.80
N VAL A 19 -12.68 -10.60 9.81
CA VAL A 19 -13.34 -11.52 10.75
C VAL A 19 -12.50 -11.75 12.01
N ASN A 20 -11.19 -11.73 11.90
CA ASN A 20 -10.28 -11.96 13.02
C ASN A 20 -10.05 -10.70 13.87
N GLU A 21 -10.61 -9.57 13.43
CA GLU A 21 -10.50 -8.26 14.05
C GLU A 21 -11.77 -7.91 14.86
N PRO A 22 -11.74 -6.88 15.73
CA PRO A 22 -12.92 -6.42 16.45
C PRO A 22 -14.13 -6.23 15.51
N PRO A 23 -15.35 -6.60 15.92
CA PRO A 23 -16.54 -6.51 15.07
C PRO A 23 -16.71 -5.11 14.47
N GLY A 24 -16.89 -5.07 13.14
CA GLY A 24 -16.99 -3.80 12.39
C GLY A 24 -15.67 -3.30 11.82
N THR A 25 -14.54 -3.97 12.07
CA THR A 25 -13.27 -3.66 11.43
C THR A 25 -13.32 -4.03 9.94
N THR A 26 -12.78 -3.16 9.11
CA THR A 26 -12.76 -3.31 7.65
C THR A 26 -11.38 -2.99 7.10
N SER A 27 -11.04 -3.61 5.96
CA SER A 27 -9.78 -3.37 5.27
C SER A 27 -9.65 -1.91 4.85
N GLY A 28 -8.47 -1.33 5.06
CA GLY A 28 -8.15 0.04 4.65
C GLY A 28 -8.00 0.16 3.13
N PRO A 29 -6.85 -0.25 2.55
CA PRO A 29 -6.60 -0.17 1.11
C PRO A 29 -7.15 -1.38 0.31
N GLY A 30 -7.73 -2.38 0.97
CA GLY A 30 -8.02 -3.69 0.39
C GLY A 30 -6.83 -4.65 0.56
N HIS A 31 -6.94 -5.84 -0.04
CA HIS A 31 -5.88 -6.86 0.02
C HIS A 31 -5.92 -7.77 -1.20
N MET A 32 -4.76 -8.27 -1.63
CA MET A 32 -4.64 -9.26 -2.70
C MET A 32 -3.79 -10.42 -2.19
N PHE A 33 -4.30 -11.63 -2.35
CA PHE A 33 -3.65 -12.86 -1.88
C PHE A 33 -4.12 -14.05 -2.71
N TYR A 34 -3.50 -15.21 -2.51
CA TYR A 34 -3.94 -16.45 -3.16
C TYR A 34 -3.99 -17.61 -2.19
N THR A 35 -4.79 -18.62 -2.52
CA THR A 35 -4.77 -19.93 -1.87
C THR A 35 -4.41 -21.02 -2.86
N THR A 36 -3.87 -22.12 -2.35
CA THR A 36 -3.63 -23.34 -3.12
C THR A 36 -4.38 -24.51 -2.49
N SER A 37 -4.91 -25.41 -3.31
CA SER A 37 -5.58 -26.64 -2.85
C SER A 37 -5.14 -27.84 -3.68
N ASN A 38 -5.07 -29.01 -3.05
CA ASN A 38 -4.89 -30.31 -3.68
C ASN A 38 -6.20 -31.12 -3.77
N GLY A 39 -7.33 -30.51 -3.42
CA GLY A 39 -8.65 -31.15 -3.43
C GLY A 39 -8.96 -32.07 -2.25
N HIS A 40 -8.00 -32.27 -1.33
CA HIS A 40 -8.14 -33.19 -0.20
C HIS A 40 -7.95 -32.50 1.16
N ASP A 41 -6.94 -31.64 1.27
CA ASP A 41 -6.60 -30.92 2.48
C ASP A 41 -7.26 -29.53 2.53
N THR A 42 -7.21 -28.90 3.71
CA THR A 42 -7.56 -27.48 3.84
C THR A 42 -6.67 -26.65 2.92
N PRO A 43 -7.24 -25.73 2.11
CA PRO A 43 -6.46 -24.85 1.25
C PRO A 43 -5.44 -24.05 2.06
N LYS A 44 -4.22 -23.92 1.53
CA LYS A 44 -3.17 -23.08 2.13
C LYS A 44 -3.35 -21.67 1.62
N SER A 45 -3.38 -20.68 2.50
CA SER A 45 -3.42 -19.26 2.12
C SER A 45 -2.02 -18.66 2.15
N PHE A 46 -1.76 -17.77 1.20
CA PHE A 46 -0.54 -17.00 1.12
C PHE A 46 -0.88 -15.57 0.72
N GLY A 47 -0.69 -14.65 1.66
CA GLY A 47 -0.64 -13.23 1.39
C GLY A 47 0.60 -12.61 2.01
N PHE A 48 0.71 -11.30 1.87
CA PHE A 48 1.80 -10.54 2.48
C PHE A 48 1.25 -9.27 3.12
N ALA A 49 1.51 -9.11 4.41
CA ALA A 49 1.08 -7.96 5.18
C ALA A 49 2.19 -7.52 6.14
N PRO A 50 2.17 -6.29 6.65
CA PRO A 50 3.11 -5.86 7.69
C PRO A 50 2.95 -6.73 8.96
N ILE A 51 4.05 -7.16 9.59
CA ILE A 51 3.99 -7.92 10.87
C ILE A 51 3.31 -7.05 11.96
N GLN A 52 3.65 -5.77 11.98
CA GLN A 52 2.95 -4.78 12.77
C GLN A 52 1.85 -4.14 11.94
N HIS A 53 0.59 -4.44 12.30
CA HIS A 53 -0.59 -3.89 11.62
C HIS A 53 -0.48 -2.37 11.47
N GLY A 54 -0.44 -1.90 10.22
CA GLY A 54 -0.37 -0.47 9.88
C GLY A 54 1.03 0.11 9.70
N SER A 55 2.12 -0.66 9.77
CA SER A 55 3.47 -0.17 9.49
C SER A 55 3.80 -0.19 7.99
N MET A 56 4.31 0.93 7.43
CA MET A 56 4.81 0.99 6.03
C MET A 56 6.32 0.85 5.89
N ASP A 57 7.03 0.83 7.02
CA ASP A 57 8.46 0.51 7.11
C ASP A 57 8.64 -0.54 8.22
N GLY A 58 9.33 -1.63 7.91
CA GLY A 58 9.57 -2.70 8.88
C GLY A 58 9.36 -4.10 8.30
N PRO A 59 9.50 -5.15 9.13
CA PRO A 59 9.37 -6.52 8.65
C PRO A 59 7.91 -6.80 8.26
N GLY A 60 7.71 -7.26 7.02
CA GLY A 60 6.48 -7.88 6.56
C GLY A 60 6.50 -9.38 6.81
N GLY A 61 5.32 -9.97 6.84
CA GLY A 61 5.09 -11.37 7.13
C GLY A 61 4.15 -12.00 6.11
N ILE A 62 4.33 -13.31 5.93
CA ILE A 62 3.40 -14.11 5.16
C ILE A 62 2.17 -14.37 6.02
N THR A 63 1.01 -13.97 5.51
CA THR A 63 -0.29 -14.24 6.11
C THR A 63 -0.83 -15.55 5.58
N ILE A 64 -1.26 -16.43 6.49
CA ILE A 64 -1.66 -17.81 6.19
C ILE A 64 -3.14 -18.09 6.42
N ASP A 65 -3.90 -17.05 6.79
CA ASP A 65 -5.31 -17.12 7.19
C ASP A 65 -6.17 -16.07 6.46
N ASP A 66 -5.63 -15.37 5.45
CA ASP A 66 -6.35 -14.31 4.72
C ASP A 66 -7.68 -14.79 4.13
N ASN A 67 -7.74 -16.03 3.66
CA ASN A 67 -8.96 -16.63 3.11
C ASN A 67 -10.08 -16.81 4.13
N ILE A 68 -9.76 -16.78 5.43
CA ILE A 68 -10.71 -16.83 6.54
C ILE A 68 -10.97 -15.40 7.05
N ASN A 69 -9.93 -14.58 7.12
CA ASN A 69 -10.02 -13.23 7.67
C ASN A 69 -10.81 -12.27 6.78
N TYR A 70 -10.60 -12.31 5.46
CA TYR A 70 -11.28 -11.40 4.51
C TYR A 70 -12.63 -11.97 4.09
N LYS A 71 -13.71 -11.37 4.61
CA LYS A 71 -15.08 -11.80 4.28
C LYS A 71 -15.60 -11.13 3.01
N ASP A 72 -16.07 -11.95 2.08
CA ASP A 72 -16.65 -11.53 0.80
C ASP A 72 -15.74 -10.58 -0.03
N PRO A 73 -14.53 -11.02 -0.45
CA PRO A 73 -13.70 -10.26 -1.37
C PRO A 73 -14.48 -9.89 -2.64
N ILE A 74 -14.23 -8.73 -3.21
CA ILE A 74 -14.98 -8.24 -4.38
C ILE A 74 -14.78 -9.12 -5.61
N TYR A 75 -13.67 -9.84 -5.68
CA TYR A 75 -13.41 -10.80 -6.73
C TYR A 75 -12.60 -11.97 -6.23
N SER A 76 -12.91 -13.16 -6.75
CA SER A 76 -12.06 -14.34 -6.63
C SER A 76 -12.07 -15.13 -7.94
N ARG A 77 -10.91 -15.70 -8.30
CA ARG A 77 -10.77 -16.56 -9.48
C ARG A 77 -10.02 -17.82 -9.12
N THR A 78 -10.65 -18.96 -9.30
CA THR A 78 -10.05 -20.29 -9.15
C THR A 78 -9.63 -20.82 -10.51
N MET A 79 -8.41 -21.35 -10.59
CA MET A 79 -7.85 -21.96 -11.79
C MET A 79 -7.29 -23.34 -11.43
N GLU A 80 -7.58 -24.36 -12.22
CA GLU A 80 -6.84 -25.63 -12.17
C GLU A 80 -5.42 -25.40 -12.67
N VAL A 81 -4.47 -25.97 -11.95
CA VAL A 81 -3.03 -25.87 -12.22
C VAL A 81 -2.41 -27.24 -12.24
N SER A 82 -1.27 -27.36 -12.94
CA SER A 82 -0.47 -28.59 -12.86
C SER A 82 0.14 -28.75 -11.46
N LYS A 83 0.51 -29.98 -11.10
CA LYS A 83 1.24 -30.24 -9.85
C LYS A 83 2.51 -29.40 -9.73
N ALA A 84 3.25 -29.23 -10.82
CA ALA A 84 4.48 -28.43 -10.83
C ALA A 84 4.21 -26.95 -10.52
N GLN A 85 3.11 -26.38 -11.03
CA GLN A 85 2.70 -25.02 -10.72
C GLN A 85 2.24 -24.89 -9.26
N TYR A 86 1.46 -25.86 -8.76
CA TYR A 86 1.06 -25.93 -7.36
C TYR A 86 2.26 -25.98 -6.42
N ASP A 87 3.25 -26.83 -6.71
CA ASP A 87 4.47 -26.97 -5.91
C ASP A 87 5.26 -25.64 -5.89
N LYS A 88 5.42 -24.97 -7.05
CA LYS A 88 6.07 -23.65 -7.16
C LYS A 88 5.35 -22.55 -6.39
N LEU A 89 4.01 -22.51 -6.46
CA LEU A 89 3.21 -21.55 -5.69
C LEU A 89 3.43 -21.73 -4.18
N ASN A 90 3.40 -22.98 -3.70
CA ASN A 90 3.65 -23.27 -2.29
C ASN A 90 5.09 -22.97 -1.87
N GLU A 91 6.07 -23.26 -2.72
CA GLU A 91 7.48 -22.98 -2.47
C GLU A 91 7.72 -21.48 -2.35
N PHE A 92 7.19 -20.68 -3.28
CA PHE A 92 7.25 -19.23 -3.20
C PHE A 92 6.49 -18.71 -1.98
N GLY A 93 5.28 -19.18 -1.72
CA GLY A 93 4.47 -18.75 -0.59
C GLY A 93 5.13 -18.98 0.76
N ALA A 94 5.84 -20.10 0.92
CA ALA A 94 6.57 -20.43 2.14
C ALA A 94 7.93 -19.72 2.26
N HIS A 95 8.63 -19.52 1.14
CA HIS A 95 10.02 -19.04 1.11
C HIS A 95 10.25 -17.98 0.01
N PRO A 96 9.52 -16.85 0.03
CA PRO A 96 9.58 -15.86 -1.04
C PRO A 96 10.97 -15.20 -1.15
N GLU A 97 11.73 -15.14 -0.05
CA GLU A 97 13.10 -14.63 -0.03
C GLU A 97 14.07 -15.40 -0.94
N LYS A 98 13.82 -16.69 -1.18
CA LYS A 98 14.66 -17.51 -2.08
C LYS A 98 14.52 -17.08 -3.53
N PHE A 99 13.44 -16.38 -3.86
CA PHE A 99 13.09 -15.95 -5.20
C PHE A 99 13.24 -14.44 -5.39
N GLY A 100 13.99 -13.78 -4.50
CA GLY A 100 14.31 -12.36 -4.61
C GLY A 100 13.21 -11.42 -4.09
N PHE A 101 12.21 -11.93 -3.38
CA PHE A 101 11.20 -11.10 -2.72
C PHE A 101 11.69 -10.69 -1.32
N ASP A 102 12.01 -9.41 -1.13
CA ASP A 102 12.43 -8.89 0.19
C ASP A 102 11.21 -8.84 1.12
N LYS A 103 11.30 -9.50 2.28
CA LYS A 103 10.25 -9.49 3.31
C LYS A 103 10.25 -8.22 4.15
N TYR A 104 11.14 -7.26 3.87
CA TYR A 104 11.17 -5.97 4.53
C TYR A 104 10.37 -4.94 3.72
N TYR A 105 9.37 -4.31 4.33
CA TYR A 105 8.72 -3.13 3.78
C TYR A 105 9.76 -2.00 3.71
N LYS A 106 10.16 -1.61 2.50
CA LYS A 106 11.05 -0.46 2.20
C LYS A 106 10.34 0.57 1.31
N ASP A 107 9.08 0.88 1.62
CA ASP A 107 8.16 1.67 0.78
C ASP A 107 7.89 1.03 -0.62
N VAL A 108 6.82 1.44 -1.33
CA VAL A 108 6.27 1.12 -2.70
C VAL A 108 6.50 -0.22 -3.44
N ARG A 109 7.33 -1.13 -2.94
CA ARG A 109 7.73 -2.43 -3.49
C ARG A 109 7.65 -3.43 -2.34
N HIS A 110 7.15 -4.63 -2.65
CA HIS A 110 6.85 -5.69 -1.68
C HIS A 110 5.58 -5.40 -0.87
N ASN A 111 4.46 -5.20 -1.57
CA ASN A 111 3.12 -5.21 -0.96
C ASN A 111 2.35 -6.48 -1.33
N CYS A 112 1.11 -6.63 -0.84
CA CYS A 112 0.27 -7.81 -1.07
C CYS A 112 0.03 -8.13 -2.56
N VAL A 113 -0.10 -7.09 -3.40
CA VAL A 113 -0.25 -7.21 -4.85
C VAL A 113 1.06 -7.72 -5.49
N ASP A 114 2.20 -7.13 -5.13
CA ASP A 114 3.51 -7.57 -5.63
C ASP A 114 3.80 -9.02 -5.24
N PHE A 115 3.50 -9.40 -3.99
CA PHE A 115 3.67 -10.75 -3.49
C PHE A 115 2.84 -11.75 -4.29
N THR A 116 1.57 -11.43 -4.52
CA THR A 116 0.66 -12.31 -5.27
C THR A 116 1.14 -12.48 -6.71
N TRP A 117 1.49 -11.39 -7.40
CA TRP A 117 2.01 -11.47 -8.77
C TRP A 117 3.36 -12.17 -8.85
N ALA A 118 4.27 -11.95 -7.89
CA ALA A 118 5.56 -12.65 -7.85
C ALA A 118 5.37 -14.16 -7.70
N GLY A 119 4.43 -14.61 -6.86
CA GLY A 119 4.10 -16.02 -6.72
C GLY A 119 3.49 -16.63 -8.00
N LEU A 120 2.52 -15.94 -8.59
CA LEU A 120 1.89 -16.37 -9.85
C LEU A 120 2.91 -16.45 -10.99
N ASN A 121 3.76 -15.43 -11.16
CA ASN A 121 4.80 -15.39 -12.18
C ASN A 121 5.88 -16.46 -11.94
N HIS A 122 6.26 -16.73 -10.70
CA HIS A 122 7.18 -17.81 -10.38
C HIS A 122 6.64 -19.18 -10.83
N ALA A 123 5.32 -19.37 -10.74
CA ALA A 123 4.62 -20.54 -11.24
C ALA A 123 4.33 -20.49 -12.76
N GLY A 124 4.74 -19.44 -13.48
CA GLY A 124 4.43 -19.27 -14.91
C GLY A 124 2.95 -19.01 -15.21
N ILE A 125 2.22 -18.46 -14.23
CA ILE A 125 0.82 -18.05 -14.35
C ILE A 125 0.81 -16.53 -14.57
N GLU A 126 0.78 -16.13 -15.83
CA GLU A 126 1.02 -14.74 -16.21
C GLU A 126 -0.25 -14.08 -16.78
N ARG A 127 -0.36 -12.78 -16.55
CA ARG A 127 -1.41 -11.94 -17.12
C ARG A 127 -1.05 -11.48 -18.54
N GLN A 128 -2.05 -11.04 -19.29
CA GLN A 128 -1.82 -10.45 -20.61
C GLN A 128 -1.30 -9.02 -20.49
N ASN A 129 -0.35 -8.65 -21.36
CA ASN A 129 0.08 -7.26 -21.50
C ASN A 129 -1.08 -6.37 -21.95
N HIS A 130 -1.17 -5.18 -21.35
CA HIS A 130 -2.09 -4.14 -21.80
C HIS A 130 -1.45 -2.75 -21.58
N ALA A 131 -1.88 -1.78 -22.39
CA ALA A 131 -1.61 -0.37 -22.16
C ALA A 131 -2.93 0.34 -21.84
N ASP A 132 -2.95 1.10 -20.75
CA ASP A 132 -4.05 2.00 -20.44
C ASP A 132 -3.76 3.35 -21.12
N ILE A 133 -4.50 3.65 -22.19
CA ILE A 133 -4.38 4.93 -22.90
C ILE A 133 -5.46 5.88 -22.39
N THR A 134 -5.04 6.92 -21.67
CA THR A 134 -5.89 8.07 -21.36
C THR A 134 -6.03 8.93 -22.61
N LEU A 135 -7.26 9.14 -23.08
CA LEU A 135 -7.52 9.94 -24.28
C LEU A 135 -6.99 11.38 -24.13
N PRO A 136 -6.33 11.96 -25.16
CA PRO A 136 -5.81 13.32 -25.09
C PRO A 136 -6.92 14.33 -24.81
N GLY A 137 -6.76 15.16 -23.77
CA GLY A 137 -7.67 16.26 -23.43
C GLY A 137 -8.62 16.01 -22.24
N ALA A 138 -8.59 14.82 -21.63
CA ALA A 138 -9.37 14.52 -20.43
C ALA A 138 -8.47 13.89 -19.35
N PRO A 139 -7.87 14.68 -18.43
CA PRO A 139 -7.02 14.14 -17.35
C PRO A 139 -7.78 13.24 -16.36
N LEU A 140 -9.10 13.11 -16.50
CA LEU A 140 -10.00 12.25 -15.71
C LEU A 140 -10.96 11.41 -16.61
N GLY A 141 -10.65 11.27 -17.91
CA GLY A 141 -11.50 10.50 -18.84
C GLY A 141 -11.33 8.98 -18.71
N PRO A 142 -12.27 8.16 -19.22
CA PRO A 142 -12.16 6.71 -19.18
C PRO A 142 -10.89 6.27 -19.94
N SER A 143 -9.99 5.60 -19.23
CA SER A 143 -8.82 4.95 -19.82
C SER A 143 -9.26 3.76 -20.67
N VAL A 144 -8.83 3.73 -21.93
CA VAL A 144 -9.09 2.59 -22.83
C VAL A 144 -7.95 1.60 -22.65
N ARG A 145 -8.28 0.41 -22.16
CA ARG A 145 -7.32 -0.69 -22.00
C ARG A 145 -7.15 -1.43 -23.32
N LEU A 146 -5.97 -1.28 -23.93
CA LEU A 146 -5.62 -1.96 -25.18
C LEU A 146 -4.71 -3.16 -24.89
N PRO A 147 -5.09 -4.38 -25.28
CA PRO A 147 -4.21 -5.54 -25.15
C PRO A 147 -2.98 -5.36 -26.06
N LEU A 148 -1.79 -5.60 -25.49
CA LEU A 148 -0.52 -5.55 -26.22
C LEU A 148 0.02 -6.98 -26.42
N PRO A 149 0.75 -7.25 -27.52
CA PRO A 149 1.43 -8.54 -27.69
C PRO A 149 2.46 -8.77 -26.56
N GLY A 150 2.49 -9.98 -26.01
CA GLY A 150 3.45 -10.41 -24.98
C GLY A 150 2.84 -10.67 -23.60
N HIS A 151 3.69 -11.09 -22.68
CA HIS A 151 3.33 -11.38 -21.28
C HIS A 151 3.56 -10.16 -20.38
N GLY A 152 2.61 -9.93 -19.47
CA GLY A 152 2.62 -8.88 -18.44
C GLY A 152 3.73 -9.02 -17.43
N GLU A 153 4.93 -8.53 -17.72
CA GLU A 153 5.99 -8.36 -16.71
C GLU A 153 5.91 -6.95 -16.09
N GLY A 154 5.63 -6.85 -14.78
CA GLY A 154 5.61 -5.58 -14.03
C GLY A 154 4.34 -5.33 -13.22
N LYS A 155 4.07 -4.09 -12.82
CA LYS A 155 2.87 -3.67 -12.06
C LYS A 155 1.86 -3.00 -13.00
N SER A 156 0.63 -3.53 -13.09
CA SER A 156 -0.44 -2.91 -13.90
C SER A 156 -1.43 -2.11 -13.04
N ALA A 157 -1.67 -2.55 -11.81
CA ALA A 157 -2.45 -1.82 -10.82
C ALA A 157 -1.87 -2.05 -9.41
N LEU A 158 -1.79 -0.99 -8.62
CA LEU A 158 -1.23 -1.05 -7.26
C LEU A 158 -2.29 -1.29 -6.19
N ARG A 159 -3.55 -0.99 -6.53
CA ARG A 159 -4.70 -1.24 -5.68
C ARG A 159 -5.27 -2.63 -5.95
N PRO A 160 -5.59 -3.42 -4.92
CA PRO A 160 -6.19 -4.74 -5.10
C PRO A 160 -7.43 -4.72 -6.00
N ALA A 161 -8.34 -3.75 -5.84
CA ALA A 161 -9.56 -3.69 -6.64
C ALA A 161 -9.34 -3.40 -8.14
N GLU A 162 -8.27 -2.71 -8.50
CA GLU A 162 -7.93 -2.39 -9.90
C GLU A 162 -7.28 -3.60 -10.63
N ASN A 163 -6.84 -4.63 -9.89
CA ASN A 163 -6.24 -5.84 -10.47
C ASN A 163 -7.29 -6.87 -10.96
N VAL A 164 -8.60 -6.59 -10.82
CA VAL A 164 -9.66 -7.55 -11.21
C VAL A 164 -9.54 -7.95 -12.68
N ASP A 165 -9.38 -6.97 -13.57
CA ASP A 165 -9.30 -7.24 -15.00
C ASP A 165 -7.96 -7.87 -15.41
N ASP A 166 -6.90 -7.59 -14.65
CA ASP A 166 -5.60 -8.24 -14.80
C ASP A 166 -5.69 -9.73 -14.46
N VAL A 167 -6.32 -10.06 -13.33
CA VAL A 167 -6.55 -11.45 -12.92
C VAL A 167 -7.48 -12.14 -13.91
N LYS A 168 -8.52 -11.48 -14.46
CA LYS A 168 -9.36 -12.04 -15.53
C LYS A 168 -8.59 -12.32 -16.84
N SER A 169 -7.54 -11.55 -17.12
CA SER A 169 -6.76 -11.70 -18.36
C SER A 169 -5.87 -12.95 -18.37
N ILE A 170 -5.58 -13.54 -17.20
CA ILE A 170 -4.77 -14.76 -17.08
C ILE A 170 -5.41 -15.87 -17.93
N LYS A 171 -4.60 -16.54 -18.75
CA LYS A 171 -5.04 -17.74 -19.47
C LYS A 171 -5.12 -18.90 -18.51
N ASP A 172 -6.21 -19.67 -18.57
CA ASP A 172 -6.36 -20.87 -17.74
C ASP A 172 -5.19 -21.83 -17.98
N PRO A 173 -4.40 -22.19 -16.94
CA PRO A 173 -3.29 -23.13 -17.08
C PRO A 173 -3.73 -24.51 -17.59
N VAL A 174 -4.93 -24.93 -17.17
CA VAL A 174 -5.65 -26.09 -17.73
C VAL A 174 -6.94 -25.60 -18.40
N PRO A 175 -6.93 -25.36 -19.73
CA PRO A 175 -8.10 -24.86 -20.44
C PRO A 175 -9.29 -25.83 -20.39
N GLY A 176 -10.49 -25.29 -20.16
CA GLY A 176 -11.73 -26.08 -20.14
C GLY A 176 -11.91 -26.96 -18.90
N SER A 177 -11.08 -26.80 -17.87
CA SER A 177 -11.27 -27.51 -16.60
C SER A 177 -12.60 -27.08 -15.94
N PRO A 178 -13.38 -28.04 -15.40
CA PRO A 178 -14.57 -27.73 -14.61
C PRO A 178 -14.26 -27.08 -13.26
N LEU A 179 -13.00 -27.05 -12.82
CA LEU A 179 -12.56 -26.37 -11.59
C LEU A 179 -12.31 -24.87 -11.82
N ASN A 180 -12.15 -24.43 -13.08
CA ASN A 180 -11.98 -23.03 -13.41
C ASN A 180 -13.29 -22.30 -13.11
N SER A 181 -13.23 -21.31 -12.22
CA SER A 181 -14.41 -20.55 -11.78
C SER A 181 -14.01 -19.15 -11.35
N SER A 182 -14.97 -18.23 -11.37
CA SER A 182 -14.78 -16.90 -10.81
C SER A 182 -16.05 -16.45 -10.11
N HIS A 183 -15.90 -15.73 -9.00
CA HIS A 183 -16.99 -15.15 -8.24
C HIS A 183 -16.74 -13.67 -8.02
N SER A 184 -17.79 -12.85 -8.12
CA SER A 184 -17.72 -11.41 -7.88
C SER A 184 -18.75 -11.02 -6.83
N ASN A 185 -18.35 -10.19 -5.89
CA ASN A 185 -19.24 -9.59 -4.89
C ASN A 185 -19.43 -8.10 -5.21
N PRO A 186 -20.56 -7.49 -4.81
CA PRO A 186 -20.72 -6.04 -4.92
C PRO A 186 -19.64 -5.32 -4.10
N MET A 187 -19.28 -4.11 -4.52
CA MET A 187 -18.43 -3.23 -3.71
C MET A 187 -19.07 -3.00 -2.32
N PRO A 188 -18.28 -2.94 -1.24
CA PRO A 188 -18.81 -2.68 0.09
C PRO A 188 -19.67 -1.39 0.11
N ALA A 189 -20.94 -1.53 0.49
CA ALA A 189 -21.93 -0.45 0.40
C ALA A 189 -21.72 0.68 1.42
N HIS A 190 -21.06 0.38 2.54
CA HIS A 190 -20.82 1.31 3.64
C HIS A 190 -19.32 1.63 3.78
N ARG A 191 -18.70 2.09 2.68
CA ARG A 191 -17.34 2.61 2.73
C ARG A 191 -17.35 3.96 3.45
N SER A 192 -16.43 4.15 4.39
CA SER A 192 -16.22 5.46 5.00
C SER A 192 -15.78 6.50 3.96
N VAL A 193 -15.96 7.78 4.25
CA VAL A 193 -15.44 8.87 3.38
C VAL A 193 -13.96 8.68 3.13
N LEU A 194 -13.20 8.28 4.16
CA LEU A 194 -11.81 7.91 4.01
C LEU A 194 -11.68 6.80 2.96
N GLN A 195 -12.33 5.65 3.13
CA GLN A 195 -12.23 4.50 2.20
C GLN A 195 -12.59 4.83 0.75
N HIS A 196 -13.54 5.73 0.50
CA HIS A 196 -13.79 6.25 -0.85
C HIS A 196 -12.58 7.01 -1.40
N LEU A 197 -12.06 7.98 -0.63
CA LEU A 197 -10.88 8.76 -0.98
C LEU A 197 -9.63 7.89 -1.20
N LEU A 198 -9.45 6.86 -0.36
CA LEU A 198 -8.40 5.84 -0.44
C LEU A 198 -8.44 5.05 -1.76
N SER A 199 -9.64 4.84 -2.30
CA SER A 199 -9.90 3.96 -3.43
C SER A 199 -10.05 4.65 -4.78
N GLU A 200 -10.41 5.94 -4.81
CA GLU A 200 -10.93 6.59 -6.02
C GLU A 200 -10.22 7.91 -6.42
N GLN A 201 -9.46 8.58 -5.54
CA GLN A 201 -8.83 9.89 -5.85
C GLN A 201 -7.30 9.87 -5.72
N GLN A 202 -6.61 10.58 -6.62
CA GLN A 202 -5.16 10.77 -6.56
C GLN A 202 -4.79 11.97 -5.68
N LEU A 203 -3.60 11.98 -5.10
CA LEU A 203 -3.08 13.07 -4.25
C LEU A 203 -3.05 14.43 -4.95
N ASN A 204 -2.92 14.44 -6.28
CA ASN A 204 -2.95 15.64 -7.11
C ASN A 204 -4.38 16.03 -7.58
N ASP A 205 -5.42 15.32 -7.17
CA ASP A 205 -6.81 15.71 -7.38
C ASP A 205 -7.21 16.77 -6.34
N PRO A 206 -7.73 17.94 -6.74
CA PRO A 206 -8.22 18.98 -5.83
C PRO A 206 -9.24 18.53 -4.77
N LYS A 207 -9.94 17.41 -5.01
CA LYS A 207 -10.92 16.85 -4.06
C LYS A 207 -10.29 15.92 -3.02
N HIS A 208 -9.02 15.53 -3.20
CA HIS A 208 -8.32 14.69 -2.25
C HIS A 208 -8.10 15.45 -0.92
N PRO A 209 -8.31 14.81 0.25
CA PRO A 209 -8.20 15.45 1.56
C PRO A 209 -6.82 16.08 1.79
N ASP A 210 -5.78 15.46 1.23
CA ASP A 210 -4.39 15.91 1.33
C ASP A 210 -3.91 16.71 0.13
N TYR A 211 -4.80 17.16 -0.75
CA TYR A 211 -4.40 17.99 -1.87
C TYR A 211 -3.65 19.25 -1.43
N ALA A 212 -4.04 19.85 -0.29
CA ALA A 212 -3.32 20.99 0.28
C ALA A 212 -1.87 20.64 0.66
N MET A 213 -1.65 19.49 1.29
CA MET A 213 -0.30 19.01 1.64
C MET A 213 0.51 18.63 0.40
N TYR A 214 -0.14 18.07 -0.63
CA TYR A 214 0.49 17.83 -1.93
C TYR A 214 0.97 19.13 -2.57
N GLN A 215 0.16 20.18 -2.53
CA GLN A 215 0.55 21.49 -3.08
C GLN A 215 1.71 22.12 -2.29
N GLN A 216 1.77 21.92 -0.97
CA GLN A 216 2.91 22.32 -0.13
C GLN A 216 4.20 21.58 -0.53
N ALA A 217 4.14 20.25 -0.63
CA ALA A 217 5.27 19.42 -1.07
C ALA A 217 5.74 19.83 -2.47
N ARG A 218 4.80 19.99 -3.41
CA ARG A 218 5.07 20.39 -4.79
C ARG A 218 5.71 21.77 -4.89
N ALA A 219 5.27 22.73 -4.08
CA ALA A 219 5.89 24.04 -4.00
C ALA A 219 7.33 23.97 -3.47
N GLY A 220 7.58 23.12 -2.46
CA GLY A 220 8.92 22.87 -1.93
C GLY A 220 9.86 22.21 -2.95
N VAL A 221 9.40 21.17 -3.64
CA VAL A 221 10.15 20.52 -4.73
C VAL A 221 10.41 21.50 -5.88
N GLY A 222 9.43 22.34 -6.22
CA GLY A 222 9.58 23.37 -7.24
C GLY A 222 10.67 24.40 -6.91
N LYS A 223 10.87 24.73 -5.62
CA LYS A 223 12.00 25.58 -5.19
C LYS A 223 13.34 24.89 -5.43
N ILE A 224 13.43 23.61 -5.08
CA ILE A 224 14.63 22.78 -5.34
C ILE A 224 14.92 22.73 -6.85
N ASP A 225 13.89 22.53 -7.68
CA ASP A 225 14.06 22.53 -9.13
C ASP A 225 14.59 23.87 -9.63
N ALA A 226 14.00 24.99 -9.17
CA ALA A 226 14.44 26.33 -9.55
C ALA A 226 15.89 26.62 -9.11
N GLU A 227 16.29 26.20 -7.90
CA GLU A 227 17.67 26.33 -7.40
C GLU A 227 18.68 25.58 -8.29
N HIS A 228 18.26 24.49 -8.93
CA HIS A 228 19.07 23.71 -9.86
C HIS A 228 18.84 24.08 -11.34
N GLY A 229 18.13 25.17 -11.63
CA GLY A 229 17.85 25.63 -13.00
C GLY A 229 16.92 24.71 -13.80
N ARG A 230 16.09 23.91 -13.13
CA ARG A 230 15.13 22.99 -13.74
C ARG A 230 13.71 23.52 -13.61
N THR A 231 12.88 23.21 -14.59
CA THR A 231 11.43 23.41 -14.50
C THR A 231 10.77 22.17 -13.89
N PRO A 232 9.70 22.31 -13.07
CA PRO A 232 8.97 21.16 -12.57
C PRO A 232 8.49 20.23 -13.68
N THR A 233 8.63 18.93 -13.46
CA THR A 233 8.24 17.86 -14.41
C THR A 233 7.33 16.85 -13.73
N ILE A 234 6.91 15.81 -14.48
CA ILE A 234 6.23 14.64 -13.91
C ILE A 234 7.01 14.01 -12.74
N HIS A 235 8.35 14.04 -12.77
CA HIS A 235 9.17 13.52 -11.67
C HIS A 235 9.12 14.41 -10.43
N SER A 236 8.91 15.72 -10.61
CA SER A 236 8.70 16.65 -9.50
C SER A 236 7.36 16.38 -8.82
N ASP A 237 6.32 16.08 -9.60
CA ASP A 237 4.99 15.70 -9.09
C ASP A 237 5.03 14.34 -8.37
N ASN A 238 5.77 13.37 -8.93
CA ASN A 238 6.05 12.07 -8.29
C ASN A 238 6.72 12.24 -6.92
N LEU A 239 7.81 13.01 -6.87
CA LEU A 239 8.54 13.28 -5.64
C LEU A 239 7.68 14.00 -4.61
N ALA A 240 6.87 14.97 -5.03
CA ALA A 240 5.93 15.67 -4.15
C ALA A 240 4.89 14.70 -3.55
N ALA A 241 4.32 13.80 -4.35
CA ALA A 241 3.38 12.82 -3.85
C ALA A 241 4.03 11.82 -2.87
N SER A 242 5.26 11.37 -3.13
CA SER A 242 6.00 10.50 -2.19
C SER A 242 6.31 11.20 -0.86
N LEU A 243 6.63 12.49 -0.90
CA LEU A 243 6.84 13.28 0.32
C LEU A 243 5.56 13.39 1.17
N VAL A 244 4.38 13.53 0.55
CA VAL A 244 3.09 13.53 1.28
C VAL A 244 2.85 12.20 1.98
N VAL A 245 3.08 11.08 1.30
CA VAL A 245 2.93 9.74 1.88
C VAL A 245 3.89 9.55 3.06
N SER A 246 5.16 9.88 2.88
CA SER A 246 6.15 9.83 3.96
C SER A 246 5.79 10.75 5.14
N ALA A 247 5.31 11.97 4.86
CA ALA A 247 4.87 12.92 5.88
C ALA A 247 3.70 12.39 6.69
N ARG A 248 2.69 11.81 6.04
CA ARG A 248 1.56 11.17 6.75
C ARG A 248 2.00 9.98 7.58
N ALA A 249 2.87 9.13 7.04
CA ALA A 249 3.44 8.00 7.78
C ALA A 249 4.14 8.44 9.07
N GLY A 250 4.91 9.52 9.01
CA GLY A 250 5.59 10.13 10.16
C GLY A 250 4.69 10.98 11.06
N GLY A 251 3.38 11.05 10.78
CA GLY A 251 2.42 11.79 11.59
C GLY A 251 2.56 13.31 11.49
N LEU A 252 3.05 13.83 10.36
CA LEU A 252 3.00 15.26 10.03
C LEU A 252 1.58 15.65 9.58
N ASN A 253 1.17 16.87 9.92
CA ASN A 253 -0.13 17.40 9.49
C ASN A 253 -0.04 18.35 8.30
N GLN A 254 1.17 18.86 8.02
CA GLN A 254 1.49 19.74 6.89
C GLN A 254 2.98 19.61 6.54
N ILE A 255 3.39 20.18 5.40
CA ILE A 255 4.79 20.28 4.98
C ILE A 255 5.12 21.77 4.82
N ASP A 256 5.87 22.32 5.77
CA ASP A 256 6.29 23.73 5.77
C ASP A 256 7.56 23.94 4.94
N HIS A 257 8.47 22.95 4.97
CA HIS A 257 9.75 23.01 4.28
C HIS A 257 10.08 21.69 3.57
N VAL A 258 10.68 21.81 2.39
CA VAL A 258 11.30 20.69 1.66
C VAL A 258 12.77 21.03 1.42
N MET A 259 13.69 20.13 1.78
CA MET A 259 15.12 20.35 1.64
C MET A 259 15.84 19.13 1.09
N VAL A 260 16.90 19.37 0.31
CA VAL A 260 17.80 18.31 -0.17
C VAL A 260 18.85 18.04 0.91
N GLY A 261 19.14 16.76 1.17
CA GLY A 261 20.26 16.34 2.01
C GLY A 261 21.62 16.72 1.41
N SER A 262 22.66 16.76 2.23
CA SER A 262 24.00 17.21 1.84
C SER A 262 24.63 16.43 0.68
N ASP A 263 24.25 15.16 0.51
CA ASP A 263 24.72 14.26 -0.56
C ASP A 263 23.71 14.11 -1.71
N GLY A 264 22.55 14.78 -1.63
CA GLY A 264 21.47 14.65 -2.61
C GLY A 264 20.73 13.30 -2.61
N SER A 265 21.10 12.35 -1.74
CA SER A 265 20.48 11.02 -1.70
C SER A 265 19.07 11.06 -1.14
N ARG A 266 18.76 12.05 -0.31
CA ARG A 266 17.48 12.22 0.39
C ARG A 266 16.87 13.59 0.19
N ILE A 267 15.54 13.62 0.20
CA ILE A 267 14.72 14.82 0.28
C ILE A 267 13.94 14.77 1.59
N PHE A 268 14.05 15.82 2.39
CA PHE A 268 13.39 15.95 3.69
C PHE A 268 12.12 16.77 3.55
N ALA A 269 11.03 16.31 4.18
CA ALA A 269 9.83 17.11 4.43
C ALA A 269 9.72 17.41 5.93
N MET A 270 9.46 18.67 6.25
CA MET A 270 9.45 19.16 7.63
C MET A 270 8.15 19.92 7.93
N GLU A 271 7.62 19.68 9.12
CA GLU A 271 6.54 20.44 9.77
C GLU A 271 7.17 21.29 10.88
N GLY A 272 6.87 22.59 10.93
CA GLY A 272 7.38 23.51 11.94
C GLY A 272 8.40 24.53 11.43
N GLN A 273 9.08 25.23 12.36
CA GLN A 273 9.98 26.34 12.04
C GLN A 273 11.45 25.96 12.12
N ILE A 274 12.25 26.40 11.14
CA ILE A 274 13.71 26.29 11.19
C ILE A 274 14.27 27.44 12.04
N LYS A 275 14.95 27.11 13.14
CA LYS A 275 15.61 28.08 14.03
C LYS A 275 16.94 28.55 13.44
N ALA A 276 17.34 29.77 13.80
CA ALA A 276 18.68 30.28 13.53
C ALA A 276 19.72 29.32 14.14
N GLY A 277 20.57 28.71 13.30
CA GLY A 277 21.56 27.71 13.72
C GLY A 277 21.25 26.25 13.33
N HIS A 278 20.34 26.01 12.38
CA HIS A 278 20.00 24.69 11.81
C HIS A 278 19.22 23.72 12.71
N GLY A 279 18.66 24.19 13.83
CA GLY A 279 17.72 23.41 14.64
C GLY A 279 16.29 23.44 14.07
N LEU A 280 15.58 22.32 14.07
CA LEU A 280 14.16 22.25 13.69
C LEU A 280 13.28 22.31 14.95
N ASP A 281 12.32 23.23 14.99
CA ASP A 281 11.22 23.22 15.95
C ASP A 281 10.01 22.51 15.35
N GLY A 282 10.05 21.18 15.33
CA GLY A 282 8.98 20.38 14.74
C GLY A 282 9.40 18.99 14.32
N LYS A 283 8.72 18.45 13.31
CA LYS A 283 8.88 17.06 12.86
C LYS A 283 9.50 17.02 11.47
N MET A 284 10.23 15.95 11.20
CA MET A 284 10.87 15.73 9.91
C MET A 284 10.73 14.27 9.49
N VAL A 285 10.50 14.08 8.20
CA VAL A 285 10.60 12.79 7.51
C VAL A 285 11.49 12.95 6.29
N TYR A 286 11.81 11.84 5.63
CA TYR A 286 12.54 11.88 4.37
C TYR A 286 12.00 10.86 3.37
N VAL A 287 12.38 11.06 2.12
CA VAL A 287 12.30 10.06 1.05
C VAL A 287 13.67 9.97 0.39
N GLU A 288 14.04 8.78 -0.07
CA GLU A 288 15.21 8.62 -0.94
C GLU A 288 14.91 9.30 -2.30
N THR A 289 15.77 10.21 -2.75
CA THR A 289 15.53 11.09 -3.90
C THR A 289 15.17 10.29 -5.16
N MET A 290 15.97 9.27 -5.48
CA MET A 290 15.75 8.45 -6.67
C MET A 290 14.48 7.61 -6.58
N GLN A 291 14.07 7.22 -5.37
CA GLN A 291 12.82 6.51 -5.15
C GLN A 291 11.62 7.44 -5.36
N GLY A 292 11.63 8.62 -4.74
CA GLY A 292 10.56 9.60 -4.87
C GLY A 292 10.36 10.06 -6.32
N LEU A 293 11.43 10.36 -7.04
CA LEU A 293 11.35 10.78 -8.46
C LEU A 293 10.73 9.69 -9.37
N ASN A 294 10.97 8.41 -9.04
CA ASN A 294 10.54 7.27 -9.83
C ASN A 294 9.27 6.58 -9.28
N THR A 295 8.57 7.24 -8.35
CA THR A 295 7.31 6.73 -7.81
C THR A 295 6.14 7.55 -8.36
N PRO A 296 5.39 7.03 -9.33
CA PRO A 296 4.24 7.72 -9.92
C PRO A 296 3.23 8.25 -8.90
N VAL A 297 2.58 9.38 -9.18
CA VAL A 297 1.57 9.97 -8.29
C VAL A 297 0.44 9.01 -7.96
N ASN A 298 -0.07 8.25 -8.94
CA ASN A 298 -1.09 7.22 -8.69
C ASN A 298 -0.59 6.14 -7.71
N GLN A 299 0.70 5.83 -7.75
CA GLN A 299 1.33 4.88 -6.83
C GLN A 299 1.43 5.42 -5.40
N SER A 300 1.94 6.63 -5.23
CA SER A 300 1.94 7.30 -3.92
C SER A 300 0.51 7.44 -3.38
N SER A 301 -0.46 7.75 -4.24
CA SER A 301 -1.88 7.88 -3.85
C SER A 301 -2.50 6.57 -3.37
N ALA A 302 -2.09 5.44 -3.94
CA ALA A 302 -2.52 4.11 -3.48
C ALA A 302 -1.97 3.76 -2.07
N ASN A 303 -0.84 4.34 -1.68
CA ASN A 303 -0.19 4.09 -0.38
C ASN A 303 -0.61 5.07 0.73
N TRP A 304 -1.08 6.25 0.35
CA TRP A 304 -1.64 7.25 1.27
C TRP A 304 -2.58 6.69 2.37
N PRO A 305 -3.52 5.75 2.08
CA PRO A 305 -4.32 5.07 3.10
C PRO A 305 -3.56 4.53 4.30
N GLN A 306 -2.51 3.75 4.03
CA GLN A 306 -1.72 3.10 5.06
C GLN A 306 -0.89 4.14 5.81
N ALA A 307 -0.35 5.13 5.08
CA ALA A 307 0.41 6.23 5.67
C ALA A 307 -0.40 7.00 6.72
N MET A 308 -1.67 7.29 6.42
CA MET A 308 -2.58 7.97 7.33
C MET A 308 -2.84 7.17 8.61
N GLN A 309 -3.11 5.87 8.48
CA GLN A 309 -3.33 5.00 9.63
C GLN A 309 -2.09 4.92 10.53
N GLN A 310 -0.90 4.83 9.92
CA GLN A 310 0.36 4.83 10.64
C GLN A 310 0.59 6.13 11.41
N GLY A 311 0.41 7.28 10.74
CA GLY A 311 0.57 8.58 11.38
C GLY A 311 -0.33 8.78 12.60
N GLN A 312 -1.58 8.29 12.54
CA GLN A 312 -2.51 8.33 13.67
C GLN A 312 -1.99 7.51 14.86
N GLN A 313 -1.40 6.33 14.61
CA GLN A 313 -0.80 5.52 15.67
C GLN A 313 0.44 6.19 16.29
N VAL A 314 1.32 6.76 15.45
CA VAL A 314 2.52 7.51 15.92
C VAL A 314 2.10 8.67 16.82
N GLN A 315 1.06 9.42 16.44
CA GLN A 315 0.52 10.51 17.25
C GLN A 315 -0.11 10.01 18.56
N ALA A 316 -0.86 8.90 18.54
CA ALA A 316 -1.47 8.32 19.72
C ALA A 316 -0.43 7.84 20.75
N GLN A 317 0.66 7.20 20.28
CA GLN A 317 1.76 6.77 21.15
C GLN A 317 2.51 7.97 21.77
N ALA A 318 2.75 9.02 20.99
CA ALA A 318 3.39 10.23 21.50
C ALA A 318 2.57 10.91 22.62
N GLN A 319 1.24 10.95 22.49
CA GLN A 319 0.36 11.47 23.54
C GLN A 319 0.39 10.61 24.80
N GLN A 320 0.38 9.28 24.69
CA GLN A 320 0.46 8.40 25.87
C GLN A 320 1.77 8.57 26.64
N GLN A 321 2.90 8.73 25.94
CA GLN A 321 4.20 8.98 26.58
C GLN A 321 4.24 10.34 27.31
N GLN A 322 3.64 11.38 26.72
CA GLN A 322 3.55 12.69 27.39
C GLN A 322 2.69 12.63 28.65
N VAL A 323 1.54 11.94 28.61
CA VAL A 323 0.68 11.78 29.80
C VAL A 323 1.39 11.00 30.91
N ALA A 324 2.13 9.95 30.57
CA ALA A 324 2.91 9.16 31.54
C ALA A 324 4.03 9.98 32.19
N GLN A 325 4.72 10.85 31.43
CA GLN A 325 5.75 11.74 31.97
C GLN A 325 5.18 12.82 32.89
N VAL A 326 4.02 13.40 32.55
CA VAL A 326 3.36 14.41 33.40
C VAL A 326 2.84 13.81 34.71
N GLN A 327 2.34 12.56 34.69
CA GLN A 327 1.91 11.86 35.92
C GLN A 327 3.07 11.49 36.86
N GLN A 328 4.28 11.26 36.34
CA GLN A 328 5.47 10.99 37.16
C GLN A 328 6.11 12.24 37.77
N GLN A 329 5.77 13.44 37.27
CA GLN A 329 6.29 14.72 37.76
C GLN A 329 5.33 15.47 38.71
N ALA A 330 4.18 14.89 39.04
CA ALA A 330 3.24 15.49 39.99
C ALA A 330 3.86 15.51 41.41
N PRO A 331 4.03 16.68 42.07
CA PRO A 331 4.57 16.73 43.42
C PRO A 331 3.55 16.19 44.42
N THR A 332 3.96 15.22 45.24
CA THR A 332 3.23 14.81 46.45
C THR A 332 3.12 15.99 47.40
N GLN A 333 2.00 16.72 47.37
CA GLN A 333 1.68 17.69 48.41
C GLN A 333 1.32 16.93 49.69
N GLN A 334 2.22 16.95 50.67
CA GLN A 334 1.94 16.50 52.03
C GLN A 334 0.92 17.46 52.68
N PRO A 335 -0.15 16.97 53.32
CA PRO A 335 -1.07 17.83 54.07
C PRO A 335 -0.35 18.45 55.27
N GLY A 336 -0.34 19.78 55.33
CA GLY A 336 0.23 20.52 56.46
C GLY A 336 -0.50 20.19 57.77
N ALA A 337 0.28 19.79 58.77
CA ALA A 337 -0.16 19.69 60.15
C ALA A 337 -0.45 21.10 60.68
N VAL A 338 -1.71 21.40 60.95
CA VAL A 338 -2.12 22.55 61.76
C VAL A 338 -1.81 22.22 63.23
N MET A 339 -0.85 22.95 63.81
CA MET A 339 -0.68 23.07 65.25
C MET A 339 -1.29 24.39 65.72
N GLY A 340 -2.12 24.34 66.76
CA GLY A 340 -2.68 25.50 67.46
C GLY A 340 -4.05 25.21 68.04
#